data_AF-A0A835YGC8-F1
#
_entry.id   AF-A0A835YGC8-F1
#
_cell.length_a   1.000
_cell.length_b   1.000
_cell.length_c   1.000
_cell.angle_alpha   90.00
_cell.angle_beta   90.00
_cell.angle_gamma   90.00
#
_symmetry.space_group_name_H-M   'P 1'
#
loop_
_entity.id
_entity.type
_entity.pdbx_description
1 polymer ?
#
loop_
_entity_poly.entity_id
_entity_poly.type
_entity_poly.pdbx_seq_one_letter_code
_entity_poly.pdbx_strand_id
1 'polypeptide(L)'
;MVKGGHRPHISIFHLVLKALASKHGGKEAWHVLAIMRQSGTQPDATAYSWALRQQVSLQAADALLKEMVTAGVAPDSGTYIAMLRMCRISRDMPRALELFAEMEATDPSFVNVHTWNLLLLAIVASGNPQSALGKAAEMTQRGLAPDAATHSLLLAAHAALGDQAKVDSAVSQMRASGME
;
A
#
# COMPACT_ATOMS: atom_id res chain seq x y z
N MET A 1 19.48 -19.34 31.51
CA MET A 1 19.38 -18.19 32.43
C MET A 1 19.90 -16.94 31.73
N VAL A 2 19.03 -16.04 31.28
CA VAL A 2 19.46 -14.69 30.86
C VAL A 2 19.25 -13.76 32.05
N LYS A 3 20.32 -13.58 32.84
CA LYS A 3 20.41 -12.59 33.91
C LYS A 3 21.02 -11.32 33.32
N GLY A 4 20.25 -10.22 33.30
CA GLY A 4 20.69 -8.92 32.82
C GLY A 4 19.58 -8.17 32.10
N GLY A 5 18.48 -7.88 32.81
CA GLY A 5 17.29 -7.22 32.26
C GLY A 5 17.55 -5.75 31.94
N HIS A 6 18.06 -5.47 30.75
CA HIS A 6 17.97 -4.15 30.13
C HIS A 6 16.97 -4.29 28.98
N ARG A 7 15.83 -3.59 29.06
CA ARG A 7 14.89 -3.48 27.94
C ARG A 7 15.68 -2.91 26.75
N PRO A 8 15.81 -3.63 25.62
CA PRO A 8 16.52 -3.12 24.46
C PRO A 8 15.84 -1.84 23.98
N HIS A 9 16.62 -0.78 23.75
CA HIS A 9 16.06 0.47 23.24
C HIS A 9 15.50 0.28 21.82
N ILE A 10 14.42 1.00 21.48
CA ILE A 10 13.75 0.89 20.18
C ILE A 10 14.71 1.09 18.98
N SER A 11 15.74 1.91 19.15
CA SER A 11 16.78 2.17 18.15
C SER A 11 17.54 0.92 17.70
N ILE A 12 17.71 -0.09 18.57
CA ILE A 12 18.36 -1.36 18.20
C ILE A 12 17.48 -2.12 17.22
N PHE A 13 16.17 -2.17 17.49
CA PHE A 13 15.20 -2.80 16.59
C PHE A 13 15.06 -2.06 15.27
N HIS A 14 15.09 -0.72 15.28
CA HIS A 14 15.12 0.08 14.05
C HIS A 14 16.36 -0.18 13.20
N LEU A 15 17.53 -0.32 13.84
CA LEU A 15 18.76 -0.67 13.12
C LEU A 15 18.64 -2.05 12.47
N VAL A 16 18.09 -3.03 13.20
CA VAL A 16 17.85 -4.38 12.69
C VAL A 16 16.82 -4.36 11.56
N LEU A 17 15.69 -3.67 11.72
CA LEU A 17 14.71 -3.48 10.65
C LEU A 17 15.38 -2.88 9.42
N LYS A 18 16.05 -1.72 9.55
CA LYS A 18 16.74 -1.05 8.44
C LYS A 18 17.77 -1.94 7.75
N ALA A 19 18.56 -2.70 8.53
CA ALA A 19 19.52 -3.67 7.98
C ALA A 19 18.80 -4.80 7.21
N LEU A 20 17.66 -5.29 7.71
CA LEU A 20 16.86 -6.32 7.04
C LEU A 20 16.21 -5.82 5.73
N ALA A 21 15.88 -4.52 5.59
CA ALA A 21 15.48 -3.98 4.26
C ALA A 21 16.60 -4.14 3.24
N SER A 22 17.82 -3.85 3.66
CA SER A 22 18.94 -3.76 2.73
C SER A 22 19.43 -5.11 2.24
N LYS A 23 19.17 -6.20 2.98
CA LYS A 23 19.77 -7.50 2.68
C LYS A 23 18.81 -8.56 2.13
N HIS A 24 17.64 -8.84 2.70
CA HIS A 24 16.98 -10.15 2.44
C HIS A 24 15.45 -10.12 2.20
N GLY A 25 14.91 -9.02 1.68
CA GLY A 25 13.51 -9.00 1.25
C GLY A 25 12.50 -9.09 2.40
N GLY A 26 12.94 -8.74 3.63
CA GLY A 26 12.12 -8.47 4.80
C GLY A 26 11.31 -9.63 5.41
N LYS A 27 11.54 -10.88 5.01
CA LYS A 27 10.83 -12.04 5.60
C LYS A 27 11.04 -12.20 7.11
N GLU A 28 12.06 -11.57 7.69
CA GLU A 28 12.30 -11.56 9.14
C GLU A 28 11.64 -10.41 9.92
N ALA A 29 10.93 -9.47 9.26
CA ALA A 29 10.30 -8.34 9.97
C ALA A 29 9.28 -8.79 11.03
N TRP A 30 8.58 -9.90 10.76
CA TRP A 30 7.70 -10.59 11.72
C TRP A 30 8.42 -11.05 12.98
N HIS A 31 9.62 -11.60 12.82
CA HIS A 31 10.44 -12.06 13.93
C HIS A 31 10.90 -10.87 14.78
N VAL A 32 11.27 -9.75 14.15
CA VAL A 32 11.66 -8.54 14.90
C VAL A 32 10.48 -8.04 15.73
N LEU A 33 9.28 -7.99 15.16
CA LEU A 33 8.09 -7.54 15.87
C LEU A 33 7.71 -8.48 17.03
N ALA A 34 7.86 -9.79 16.84
CA ALA A 34 7.70 -10.77 17.92
C ALA A 34 8.74 -10.60 19.05
N ILE A 35 10.01 -10.33 18.71
CA ILE A 35 11.08 -10.10 19.70
C ILE A 35 10.86 -8.78 20.46
N MET A 36 10.37 -7.73 19.80
CA MET A 36 9.99 -6.47 20.47
C MET A 36 8.94 -6.73 21.55
N ARG A 37 7.86 -7.46 21.21
CA ARG A 37 6.82 -7.87 22.18
C ARG A 37 7.40 -8.69 23.33
N GLN A 38 8.19 -9.73 23.04
CA GLN A 38 8.78 -10.61 24.07
C GLN A 38 9.76 -9.89 24.99
N SER A 39 10.46 -8.87 24.48
CA SER A 39 11.38 -8.04 25.28
C SER A 39 10.68 -6.95 26.10
N GLY A 40 9.35 -6.82 25.99
CA GLY A 40 8.58 -5.78 26.67
C GLY A 40 8.76 -4.38 26.08
N THR A 41 9.23 -4.30 24.83
CA THR A 41 9.39 -3.04 24.07
C THR A 41 8.17 -2.88 23.18
N GLN A 42 7.45 -1.75 23.29
CA GLN A 42 6.28 -1.51 22.43
C GLN A 42 6.73 -1.32 20.97
N PRO A 43 6.20 -2.09 20.01
CA PRO A 43 6.43 -1.84 18.60
C PRO A 43 5.82 -0.50 18.19
N ASP A 44 6.48 0.22 17.29
CA ASP A 44 6.00 1.48 16.73
C ASP A 44 5.45 1.31 15.32
N ALA A 45 5.00 2.43 14.72
CA ALA A 45 4.41 2.40 13.38
C ALA A 45 5.35 1.86 12.31
N THR A 46 6.66 2.12 12.43
CA THR A 46 7.66 1.59 11.50
C THR A 46 7.74 0.07 11.57
N ALA A 47 7.78 -0.51 12.77
CA ALA A 47 7.80 -1.96 12.95
C ALA A 47 6.53 -2.62 12.35
N TYR A 48 5.35 -2.07 12.64
CA TYR A 48 4.08 -2.58 12.10
C TYR A 48 3.99 -2.46 10.57
N SER A 49 4.32 -1.29 10.01
CA SER A 49 4.38 -1.06 8.56
C SER A 49 5.24 -2.08 7.83
N TRP A 50 6.34 -2.51 8.44
CA TRP A 50 7.23 -3.50 7.86
C TRP A 50 6.69 -4.92 7.93
N ALA A 51 6.12 -5.31 9.07
CA ALA A 51 5.47 -6.61 9.20
C ALA A 51 4.30 -6.73 8.21
N LEU A 52 3.49 -5.67 8.04
CA LEU A 52 2.39 -5.63 7.07
C LEU A 52 2.84 -5.89 5.63
N ARG A 53 3.99 -5.34 5.21
CA ARG A 53 4.54 -5.56 3.85
C ARG A 53 4.88 -7.02 3.54
N GLN A 54 4.98 -7.85 4.57
CA GLN A 54 5.43 -9.24 4.50
C GLN A 54 4.30 -10.24 4.67
N GLN A 55 3.06 -9.75 4.70
CA GLN A 55 1.91 -10.61 4.82
C GLN A 55 1.65 -11.40 3.55
N VAL A 56 1.15 -12.62 3.76
CA VAL A 56 0.78 -13.55 2.68
C VAL A 56 -0.72 -13.45 2.37
N SER A 57 -1.52 -12.99 3.33
CA SER A 57 -2.97 -12.84 3.16
C SER A 57 -3.48 -11.51 3.70
N LEU A 58 -4.54 -11.00 3.08
CA LEU A 58 -5.22 -9.79 3.51
C LEU A 58 -5.80 -9.94 4.92
N GLN A 59 -6.30 -11.12 5.28
CA GLN A 59 -6.84 -11.38 6.63
C GLN A 59 -5.76 -11.20 7.71
N ALA A 60 -4.54 -11.70 7.46
CA ALA A 60 -3.44 -11.53 8.40
C ALA A 60 -2.98 -10.06 8.47
N ALA A 61 -3.02 -9.35 7.34
CA ALA A 61 -2.73 -7.92 7.29
C ALA A 61 -3.76 -7.10 8.07
N ASP A 62 -5.05 -7.35 7.90
CA ASP A 62 -6.12 -6.69 8.68
C ASP A 62 -6.03 -7.00 10.17
N ALA A 63 -5.68 -8.23 10.55
CA ALA A 63 -5.47 -8.59 11.94
C ALA A 63 -4.31 -7.78 12.56
N LEU A 64 -3.22 -7.60 11.81
CA LEU A 64 -2.08 -6.82 12.27
C LEU A 64 -2.39 -5.31 12.33
N LEU A 65 -3.15 -4.78 11.36
CA LEU A 65 -3.62 -3.39 11.40
C LEU A 65 -4.51 -3.13 12.61
N LYS A 66 -5.45 -4.04 12.90
CA LYS A 66 -6.28 -3.97 14.11
C LYS A 66 -5.43 -4.00 15.37
N GLU A 67 -4.45 -4.90 15.43
CA GLU A 67 -3.54 -4.98 16.56
C GLU A 67 -2.79 -3.67 16.78
N MET A 68 -2.22 -3.10 15.72
CA MET A 68 -1.53 -1.81 15.73
C MET A 68 -2.39 -0.71 16.34
N VAL A 69 -3.65 -0.58 15.89
CA VAL A 69 -4.61 0.39 16.42
C VAL A 69 -4.95 0.11 17.89
N THR A 70 -5.20 -1.14 18.27
CA THR A 70 -5.50 -1.51 19.67
C THR A 70 -4.31 -1.29 20.62
N ALA A 71 -3.09 -1.35 20.10
CA ALA A 71 -1.87 -1.04 20.83
C ALA A 71 -1.63 0.48 20.99
N GLY A 72 -2.54 1.32 20.47
CA GLY A 72 -2.43 2.78 20.53
C GLY A 72 -1.42 3.36 19.51
N VAL A 73 -1.02 2.56 18.52
CA VAL A 73 -0.09 3.00 17.48
C VAL A 73 -0.87 3.45 16.26
N ALA A 74 -0.75 4.72 15.89
CA ALA A 74 -1.48 5.29 14.76
C ALA A 74 -0.90 4.78 13.41
N PRO A 75 -1.74 4.28 12.49
CA PRO A 75 -1.34 3.97 11.11
C PRO A 75 -0.69 5.16 10.41
N ASP A 76 0.40 4.90 9.69
CA ASP A 76 1.08 5.90 8.86
C ASP A 76 0.83 5.65 7.35
N SER A 77 1.33 6.55 6.50
CA SER A 77 1.22 6.39 5.05
C SER A 77 1.81 5.06 4.55
N GLY A 78 2.89 4.58 5.17
CA GLY A 78 3.53 3.30 4.86
C GLY A 78 2.64 2.09 5.18
N THR A 79 1.86 2.19 6.25
CA THR A 79 0.88 1.19 6.72
C THR A 79 -0.22 1.04 5.67
N TYR A 80 -0.85 2.15 5.26
CA TYR A 80 -1.92 2.13 4.26
C TYR A 80 -1.42 1.67 2.88
N ILE A 81 -0.23 2.11 2.45
CA ILE A 81 0.38 1.63 1.20
C ILE A 81 0.57 0.11 1.21
N ALA A 82 1.01 -0.45 2.34
CA ALA A 82 1.16 -1.91 2.48
C ALA A 82 -0.20 -2.62 2.38
N MET A 83 -1.23 -2.10 3.05
CA MET A 83 -2.58 -2.65 3.01
C MET A 83 -3.20 -2.59 1.61
N LEU A 84 -3.10 -1.45 0.90
CA LEU A 84 -3.59 -1.31 -0.48
C LEU A 84 -2.91 -2.31 -1.44
N ARG A 85 -1.60 -2.57 -1.24
CA ARG A 85 -0.89 -3.61 -2.00
C ARG A 85 -1.44 -5.01 -1.72
N MET A 86 -1.82 -5.31 -0.47
CA MET A 86 -2.48 -6.57 -0.12
C MET A 86 -3.85 -6.68 -0.78
N CYS A 87 -4.67 -5.63 -0.75
CA CYS A 87 -5.96 -5.62 -1.45
C CYS A 87 -5.83 -5.89 -2.94
N ARG A 88 -4.81 -5.32 -3.60
CA ARG A 88 -4.50 -5.63 -5.00
C ARG A 88 -4.20 -7.11 -5.22
N ILE A 89 -3.37 -7.73 -4.38
CA ILE A 89 -3.00 -9.15 -4.51
C ILE A 89 -4.22 -10.04 -4.25
N SER A 90 -5.03 -9.71 -3.25
CA SER A 90 -6.25 -10.43 -2.89
C SER A 90 -7.45 -10.09 -3.79
N ARG A 91 -7.29 -9.13 -4.72
CA ARG A 91 -8.35 -8.63 -5.63
C ARG A 91 -9.58 -8.10 -4.90
N ASP A 92 -9.40 -7.59 -3.68
CA ASP A 92 -10.47 -7.06 -2.83
C ASP A 92 -10.61 -5.55 -3.01
N MET A 93 -11.46 -5.17 -3.98
CA MET A 93 -11.73 -3.77 -4.30
C MET A 93 -12.53 -3.03 -3.21
N PRO A 94 -13.60 -3.60 -2.61
CA PRO A 94 -14.29 -2.96 -1.49
C PRO A 94 -13.35 -2.57 -0.36
N ARG A 95 -12.47 -3.48 0.07
CA ARG A 95 -11.52 -3.19 1.14
C ARG A 95 -10.49 -2.13 0.73
N ALA A 96 -10.06 -2.12 -0.54
CA ALA A 96 -9.15 -1.09 -1.05
C ALA A 96 -9.78 0.31 -0.98
N LEU A 97 -11.08 0.44 -1.31
CA LEU A 97 -11.80 1.71 -1.23
C LEU A 97 -11.98 2.19 0.21
N GLU A 98 -12.33 1.28 1.12
CA GLU A 98 -12.42 1.57 2.55
C GLU A 98 -11.09 2.08 3.11
N LEU A 99 -10.00 1.36 2.87
CA LEU A 99 -8.66 1.74 3.33
C LEU A 99 -8.20 3.08 2.76
N PHE A 100 -8.55 3.38 1.51
CA PHE A 100 -8.22 4.66 0.91
C PHE A 100 -8.99 5.82 1.57
N ALA A 101 -10.27 5.62 1.89
CA ALA A 101 -11.07 6.60 2.63
C ALA A 101 -10.58 6.75 4.07
N GLU A 102 -10.23 5.65 4.75
CA GLU A 102 -9.62 5.67 6.10
C GLU A 102 -8.29 6.42 6.09
N MET A 103 -7.46 6.21 5.07
CA MET A 103 -6.17 6.90 4.88
C MET A 103 -6.37 8.41 4.73
N GLU A 104 -7.31 8.83 3.88
CA GLU A 104 -7.65 10.24 3.67
C GLU A 104 -8.22 10.90 4.94
N ALA A 105 -9.07 10.18 5.68
CA ALA A 105 -9.63 10.67 6.93
C ALA A 105 -8.60 10.77 8.06
N THR A 106 -7.57 9.91 8.05
CA THR A 106 -6.50 9.92 9.04
C THR A 106 -5.55 11.09 8.83
N ASP A 107 -5.08 11.26 7.59
CA ASP A 107 -4.26 12.41 7.20
C ASP A 107 -4.37 12.63 5.68
N PRO A 108 -4.98 13.73 5.21
CA PRO A 108 -5.09 14.04 3.79
C PRO A 108 -3.74 14.10 3.07
N SER A 109 -2.64 14.41 3.77
CA SER A 109 -1.30 14.46 3.18
C SER A 109 -0.77 13.08 2.76
N PHE A 110 -1.37 12.00 3.27
CA PHE A 110 -1.04 10.65 2.86
C PHE A 110 -1.54 10.38 1.44
N VAL A 111 -2.57 11.08 0.96
CA VAL A 111 -3.14 10.91 -0.37
C VAL A 111 -2.33 11.69 -1.40
N ASN A 112 -1.71 10.96 -2.34
CA ASN A 112 -0.92 11.52 -3.43
C ASN A 112 -1.06 10.66 -4.70
N VAL A 113 -0.43 11.09 -5.80
CA VAL A 113 -0.49 10.37 -7.09
C VAL A 113 -0.13 8.87 -6.95
N HIS A 114 0.85 8.54 -6.10
CA HIS A 114 1.25 7.15 -5.89
C HIS A 114 0.15 6.32 -5.21
N THR A 115 -0.52 6.87 -4.20
CA THR A 115 -1.58 6.12 -3.50
C THR A 115 -2.84 5.98 -4.35
N TRP A 116 -3.18 7.00 -5.15
CA TRP A 116 -4.21 6.90 -6.18
C TRP A 116 -3.91 5.81 -7.20
N ASN A 117 -2.68 5.74 -7.70
CA ASN A 117 -2.25 4.68 -8.62
C ASN A 117 -2.34 3.29 -7.98
N LEU A 118 -2.03 3.14 -6.69
CA LEU A 118 -2.21 1.88 -5.97
C LEU A 118 -3.69 1.48 -5.86
N LEU A 119 -4.58 2.44 -5.58
CA LEU A 119 -6.02 2.19 -5.57
C LEU A 119 -6.51 1.74 -6.95
N LEU A 120 -6.14 2.45 -8.01
CA LEU A 120 -6.50 2.11 -9.39
C LEU A 120 -5.99 0.71 -9.78
N LEU A 121 -4.75 0.38 -9.41
CA LEU A 121 -4.19 -0.96 -9.58
C LEU A 121 -5.03 -2.04 -8.89
N ALA A 122 -5.48 -1.79 -7.65
CA ALA A 122 -6.31 -2.74 -6.92
C ALA A 122 -7.68 -2.92 -7.58
N ILE A 123 -8.30 -1.84 -8.05
CA ILE A 123 -9.59 -1.88 -8.76
C ILE A 123 -9.46 -2.63 -10.09
N VAL A 124 -8.44 -2.33 -10.90
CA VAL A 124 -8.20 -3.04 -12.17
C VAL A 124 -7.93 -4.52 -11.92
N ALA A 125 -7.13 -4.88 -10.90
CA ALA A 125 -6.85 -6.27 -10.54
C ALA A 125 -8.10 -7.05 -10.10
N SER A 126 -9.10 -6.36 -9.55
CA SER A 126 -10.40 -6.96 -9.20
C SER A 126 -11.33 -7.20 -10.39
N GLY A 127 -10.94 -6.79 -11.61
CA GLY A 127 -11.76 -6.94 -12.81
C GLY A 127 -12.89 -5.91 -12.93
N ASN A 128 -12.74 -4.74 -12.28
CA ASN A 128 -13.75 -3.66 -12.31
C ASN A 128 -13.25 -2.42 -13.09
N PRO A 129 -12.96 -2.52 -14.40
CA PRO A 129 -12.36 -1.44 -15.18
C PRO A 129 -13.21 -0.15 -15.20
N GLN A 130 -14.54 -0.26 -15.20
CA GLN A 130 -15.44 0.89 -15.15
C GLN A 130 -15.24 1.74 -13.88
N SER A 131 -15.06 1.08 -12.74
CA SER A 131 -14.79 1.76 -11.46
C SER A 131 -13.42 2.44 -11.47
N ALA A 132 -12.42 1.81 -12.10
CA ALA A 132 -11.09 2.39 -12.25
C ALA A 132 -11.13 3.69 -13.07
N LEU A 133 -11.87 3.70 -14.19
CA LEU A 133 -12.06 4.91 -15.00
C LEU A 133 -12.74 6.03 -14.20
N GLY A 134 -13.79 5.71 -13.44
CA GLY A 134 -14.47 6.68 -12.58
C GLY A 134 -13.53 7.28 -11.53
N LYS A 135 -12.71 6.44 -10.89
CA LYS A 135 -11.74 6.89 -9.89
C LYS A 135 -10.59 7.72 -10.47
N ALA A 136 -10.16 7.46 -11.70
CA ALA A 136 -9.16 8.30 -12.36
C ALA A 136 -9.72 9.67 -12.77
N ALA A 137 -11.01 9.74 -13.13
CA ALA A 137 -11.69 11.01 -13.32
C ALA A 137 -11.76 11.80 -12.00
N GLU A 138 -12.07 11.13 -10.88
CA GLU A 138 -12.07 11.75 -9.54
C GLU A 138 -10.68 12.28 -9.16
N MET A 139 -9.61 11.53 -9.42
CA MET A 139 -8.22 11.99 -9.22
C MET A 139 -7.94 13.31 -9.94
N THR A 140 -8.34 13.40 -11.22
CA THR A 140 -8.17 14.62 -12.03
C THR A 140 -9.01 15.79 -11.49
N GLN A 141 -10.25 15.53 -11.07
CA GLN A 141 -11.13 16.55 -10.48
C GLN A 141 -10.56 17.14 -9.19
N ARG A 142 -9.80 16.34 -8.43
CA ARG A 142 -9.09 16.77 -7.22
C ARG A 142 -7.76 17.49 -7.52
N GLY A 143 -7.47 17.79 -8.79
CA GLY A 143 -6.27 18.52 -9.21
C GLY A 143 -4.99 17.68 -9.24
N LEU A 144 -5.09 16.35 -9.11
CA LEU A 144 -3.95 15.46 -9.23
C LEU A 144 -3.80 15.03 -10.70
N ALA A 145 -2.67 15.37 -11.30
CA ALA A 145 -2.38 15.01 -12.68
C ALA A 145 -2.08 13.50 -12.78
N PRO A 146 -2.80 12.74 -13.63
CA PRO A 146 -2.44 11.38 -14.00
C PRO A 146 -0.99 11.31 -14.51
N ASP A 147 -0.26 10.27 -14.10
CA ASP A 147 1.09 9.99 -14.59
C ASP A 147 1.08 8.85 -15.63
N ALA A 148 2.26 8.50 -16.14
CA ALA A 148 2.40 7.40 -17.11
C ALA A 148 1.86 6.06 -16.58
N ALA A 149 1.96 5.81 -15.27
CA ALA A 149 1.41 4.62 -14.65
C ALA A 149 -0.12 4.68 -14.61
N THR A 150 -0.72 5.83 -14.29
CA THR A 150 -2.16 6.05 -14.38
C THR A 150 -2.66 5.78 -15.79
N HIS A 151 -2.04 6.36 -16.82
CA HIS A 151 -2.46 6.18 -18.21
C HIS A 151 -2.37 4.73 -18.67
N SER A 152 -1.31 4.01 -18.29
CA SER A 152 -1.17 2.59 -18.58
C SER A 152 -2.31 1.75 -17.97
N LEU A 153 -2.75 2.10 -16.76
CA LEU A 153 -3.89 1.43 -16.09
C LEU A 153 -5.21 1.72 -16.79
N LEU A 154 -5.43 2.96 -17.23
CA LEU A 154 -6.64 3.33 -17.97
C LEU A 154 -6.69 2.64 -19.33
N LEU A 155 -5.55 2.49 -20.01
CA LEU A 155 -5.46 1.73 -21.25
C LEU A 155 -5.86 0.27 -21.04
N ALA A 156 -5.31 -0.37 -20.00
CA ALA A 156 -5.67 -1.73 -19.62
C ALA A 156 -7.17 -1.85 -19.27
N ALA A 157 -7.73 -0.86 -18.59
CA ALA A 157 -9.15 -0.82 -18.26
C ALA A 157 -10.04 -0.68 -19.52
N HIS A 158 -9.67 0.20 -20.47
CA HIS A 158 -10.38 0.34 -21.74
C HIS A 158 -10.30 -0.92 -22.61
N ALA A 159 -9.13 -1.55 -22.68
CA ALA A 159 -8.96 -2.82 -23.37
C ALA A 159 -9.84 -3.92 -22.76
N ALA A 160 -9.92 -4.00 -21.43
CA ALA A 160 -10.79 -4.96 -20.74
C ALA A 160 -12.29 -4.71 -20.97
N LEU A 161 -12.69 -3.47 -21.28
CA LEU A 161 -14.06 -3.10 -21.66
C LEU A 161 -14.36 -3.27 -23.15
N GLY A 162 -13.37 -3.62 -23.97
CA GLY A 162 -13.51 -3.73 -25.42
C GLY A 162 -13.63 -2.38 -26.15
N ASP A 163 -13.28 -1.27 -25.50
CA ASP A 163 -13.32 0.09 -26.10
C ASP A 163 -12.07 0.34 -26.95
N GLN A 164 -11.97 -0.37 -28.07
CA GLN A 164 -10.79 -0.35 -28.94
C GLN A 164 -10.49 1.05 -29.50
N ALA A 165 -11.53 1.86 -29.75
CA ALA A 165 -11.38 3.22 -30.24
C ALA A 165 -10.61 4.10 -29.25
N LYS A 166 -10.89 3.99 -27.94
CA LYS A 166 -10.13 4.71 -26.92
C LYS A 166 -8.73 4.15 -26.71
N VAL A 167 -8.56 2.83 -26.86
CA VAL A 167 -7.22 2.21 -26.83
C VAL A 167 -6.34 2.77 -27.95
N ASP A 168 -6.83 2.78 -29.19
CA ASP A 168 -6.07 3.26 -30.35
C ASP A 168 -5.81 4.77 -30.28
N SER A 169 -6.79 5.55 -29.82
CA SER A 169 -6.62 6.99 -29.58
C SER A 169 -5.60 7.29 -28.49
N ALA A 170 -5.59 6.52 -27.39
CA ALA A 170 -4.65 6.73 -26.30
C ALA A 170 -3.22 6.32 -26.71
N VAL A 171 -3.06 5.19 -27.42
CA VAL A 171 -1.75 4.73 -27.92
C VAL A 171 -1.15 5.72 -28.92
N SER A 172 -1.97 6.28 -29.82
CA SER A 172 -1.49 7.28 -30.79
C SER A 172 -1.07 8.59 -30.10
N GLN A 173 -1.79 9.04 -29.07
CA GLN A 173 -1.39 10.19 -28.25
C GLN A 173 -0.10 9.94 -27.48
N MET A 174 0.08 8.75 -26.88
CA MET A 174 1.31 8.39 -26.17
C MET A 174 2.53 8.40 -27.11
N ARG A 175 2.41 7.83 -28.31
CA ARG A 175 3.45 7.88 -29.35
C ARG A 175 3.78 9.29 -29.79
N ALA A 176 2.77 10.15 -29.95
CA ALA A 176 2.98 11.54 -30.34
C ALA A 176 3.67 12.39 -29.25
N SER A 177 3.52 12.00 -27.98
CA SER A 177 4.12 12.69 -26.83
C SER A 177 5.54 12.22 -26.45
N GLY A 178 6.08 11.20 -27.14
CA GLY A 178 7.43 10.69 -26.89
C GLY A 178 7.61 9.91 -25.58
N MET A 179 6.52 9.43 -24.97
CA MET A 179 6.53 8.61 -23.74
C MET A 179 6.64 7.11 -24.06
N GLU A 180 7.69 6.70 -24.77
CA GLU A 180 8.08 5.27 -24.90
C GLU A 180 8.96 4.81 -23.74
#